data_AF-A0A1M7D811-F1
#
_entry.id   AF-A0A1M7D811-F1
#
_cell.length_a   1.000
_cell.length_b   1.000
_cell.length_c   1.000
_cell.angle_alpha   90.00
_cell.angle_beta   90.00
_cell.angle_gamma   90.00
#
_symmetry.space_group_name_H-M   'P 1'
#
loop_
_entity.id
_entity.type
_entity.pdbx_description
1 polymer ?
#
loop_
_entity_poly.entity_id
_entity_poly.type
_entity_poly.pdbx_seq_one_letter_code
_entity_poly.pdbx_strand_id
1 'polypeptide(L)'
;MTPGYLSFQIFAMEVFRKDPDLFHRSMETASAHLEAAKREAPGPEVTAQEECIKTIYGLTGLMKLFGKEDIDDLPELDRKLMI
;
A
#
# COMPACT_ATOMS: atom_id res chain seq x y z
N MET A 1 -3.68 2.85 -15.37
CA MET A 1 -3.03 3.30 -14.13
C MET A 1 -3.05 4.82 -14.14
N THR A 2 -3.78 5.45 -13.23
CA THR A 2 -3.92 6.92 -13.19
C THR A 2 -2.62 7.51 -12.61
N PRO A 3 -2.01 8.55 -13.21
CA PRO A 3 -0.66 9.02 -12.85
C PRO A 3 -0.43 9.34 -11.36
N GLY A 4 -1.48 9.72 -10.62
CA GLY A 4 -1.38 10.06 -9.20
C GLY A 4 -1.12 8.87 -8.26
N TYR A 5 -1.54 7.65 -8.61
CA TYR A 5 -1.41 6.48 -7.73
C TYR A 5 0.05 6.09 -7.49
N LEU A 6 0.90 6.24 -8.52
CA LEU A 6 2.31 5.88 -8.44
C LEU A 6 3.08 6.80 -7.47
N SER A 7 2.77 8.09 -7.47
CA SER A 7 3.42 9.07 -6.58
C SER A 7 3.12 8.79 -5.10
N PHE A 8 1.88 8.39 -4.77
CA PHE A 8 1.52 8.02 -3.40
C PHE A 8 2.21 6.73 -2.95
N GLN A 9 2.31 5.73 -3.82
CA GLN A 9 3.02 4.49 -3.53
C GLN A 9 4.51 4.76 -3.25
N ILE A 10 5.19 5.52 -4.11
CA ILE A 10 6.60 5.89 -3.92
C ILE A 10 6.79 6.65 -2.60
N PHE A 11 5.92 7.64 -2.31
CA PHE A 11 6.00 8.39 -1.06
C PHE A 11 5.83 7.48 0.16
N ALA A 12 4.81 6.62 0.17
CA ALA A 12 4.54 5.70 1.25
C ALA A 12 5.73 4.73 1.47
N MET A 13 6.37 4.30 0.38
CA MET A 13 7.56 3.47 0.46
C MET A 13 8.76 4.19 1.06
N GLU A 14 9.01 5.44 0.67
CA GLU A 14 10.08 6.25 1.27
C GLU A 14 9.84 6.53 2.76
N VAL A 15 8.58 6.71 3.18
CA VAL A 15 8.23 6.84 4.60
C VAL A 15 8.52 5.52 5.33
N PHE A 16 8.08 4.38 4.80
CA PHE A 16 8.37 3.07 5.40
C PHE A 16 9.87 2.82 5.58
N ARG A 17 10.69 3.17 4.57
CA ARG A 17 12.14 2.98 4.62
C ARG A 17 12.80 3.83 5.71
N LYS A 18 12.34 5.07 5.89
CA LYS A 18 12.93 6.02 6.85
C LYS A 18 12.39 5.89 8.27
N ASP A 19 11.10 5.61 8.40
CA ASP A 19 10.39 5.52 9.68
C ASP A 19 9.21 4.50 9.56
N PRO A 20 9.49 3.21 9.76
CA PRO A 20 8.47 2.15 9.69
C PRO A 20 7.31 2.35 10.67
N ASP A 21 7.58 2.91 11.85
CA ASP A 21 6.57 3.12 12.89
C ASP A 21 5.61 4.25 12.52
N LEU A 22 6.12 5.34 11.93
CA LEU A 22 5.30 6.40 11.36
C LEU A 22 4.45 5.86 10.20
N PHE A 23 5.04 5.06 9.31
CA PHE A 23 4.32 4.43 8.22
C PHE A 23 3.15 3.60 8.74
N HIS A 24 3.39 2.67 9.68
CA HIS A 24 2.35 1.78 10.20
C HIS A 24 1.20 2.56 10.85
N ARG A 25 1.48 3.53 11.71
CA ARG A 25 0.45 4.38 12.34
C ARG A 25 -0.35 5.20 11.33
N SER A 26 0.33 5.71 10.30
CA SER A 26 -0.32 6.49 9.23
C SER A 26 -1.26 5.61 8.40
N MET A 27 -0.83 4.39 8.08
CA MET A 27 -1.63 3.43 7.33
C MET A 27 -2.84 2.91 8.13
N GLU A 28 -2.68 2.67 9.44
CA GLU A 28 -3.79 2.32 10.33
C GLU A 28 -4.83 3.44 10.38
N THR A 29 -4.36 4.69 10.50
CA THR A 29 -5.22 5.88 10.51
C THR A 29 -5.97 6.02 9.18
N ALA A 30 -5.27 5.89 8.04
CA ALA A 30 -5.87 5.95 6.71
C ALA A 30 -6.93 4.86 6.51
N SER A 31 -6.65 3.63 6.98
CA SER A 31 -7.60 2.52 6.93
C SER A 31 -8.85 2.80 7.75
N ALA A 32 -8.71 3.34 8.97
CA ALA A 32 -9.85 3.71 9.82
C ALA A 32 -10.72 4.81 9.20
N HIS A 33 -10.10 5.83 8.61
CA HIS A 33 -10.82 6.89 7.89
C HIS A 33 -11.57 6.34 6.69
N LEU A 34 -10.96 5.42 5.95
CA LEU A 34 -11.58 4.81 4.79
C LEU A 34 -12.80 3.95 5.18
N GLU A 35 -12.69 3.17 6.25
CA GLU A 35 -13.82 2.37 6.77
C GLU A 35 -14.99 3.25 7.22
N ALA A 36 -14.71 4.43 7.78
CA ALA A 36 -15.75 5.42 8.06
C ALA A 36 -16.39 5.95 6.76
N ALA A 37 -15.57 6.35 5.78
CA ALA A 37 -16.05 6.86 4.49
C ALA A 37 -16.90 5.84 3.73
N LYS A 38 -16.53 4.55 3.77
CA LYS A 38 -17.31 3.44 3.17
C LYS A 38 -18.70 3.31 3.75
N ARG A 39 -18.87 3.59 5.05
CA ARG A 39 -20.17 3.52 5.73
C ARG A 39 -21.06 4.71 5.39
N GLU A 40 -20.47 5.89 5.24
CA GLU A 40 -21.21 7.12 4.95
C GLU A 40 -21.60 7.24 3.47
N ALA A 41 -20.67 6.95 2.56
CA ALA A 41 -20.86 7.12 1.12
C ALA A 41 -20.00 6.12 0.33
N PRO A 42 -20.47 4.87 0.15
CA PRO A 42 -19.77 3.91 -0.70
C PRO A 42 -19.79 4.40 -2.16
N GLY A 43 -18.64 4.32 -2.83
CA GLY A 43 -18.49 4.74 -4.22
C GLY A 43 -17.18 4.26 -4.85
N PRO A 44 -17.06 4.34 -6.18
CA PRO A 44 -15.87 3.89 -6.92
C PRO A 44 -14.57 4.53 -6.42
N GLU A 45 -14.61 5.80 -6.01
CA GLU A 45 -13.47 6.55 -5.50
C GLU A 45 -12.97 5.96 -4.17
N VAL A 46 -13.92 5.58 -3.30
CA VAL A 46 -13.63 4.97 -2.00
C VAL A 46 -13.06 3.56 -2.20
N THR A 47 -13.60 2.77 -3.13
CA THR A 47 -13.04 1.47 -3.51
C THR A 47 -11.62 1.60 -4.04
N ALA A 48 -11.35 2.60 -4.89
CA ALA A 48 -10.01 2.80 -5.43
C ALA A 48 -8.99 3.24 -4.36
N GLN A 49 -9.44 3.95 -3.32
CA GLN A 49 -8.61 4.24 -2.13
C GLN A 49 -8.34 2.97 -1.31
N GLU A 50 -9.33 2.08 -1.17
CA GLU A 50 -9.17 0.78 -0.51
C GLU A 50 -8.12 -0.09 -1.19
N GLU A 51 -8.20 -0.19 -2.52
CA GLU A 51 -7.22 -0.92 -3.32
C GLU A 51 -5.82 -0.34 -3.16
N CYS A 52 -5.69 0.99 -3.18
CA CYS A 52 -4.41 1.67 -2.98
C CYS A 52 -3.78 1.33 -1.62
N ILE A 53 -4.55 1.44 -0.54
CA ILE A 53 -4.10 1.10 0.83
C ILE A 53 -3.64 -0.36 0.90
N LYS A 54 -4.43 -1.29 0.34
CA LYS A 54 -4.09 -2.72 0.31
C LYS A 54 -2.82 -2.99 -0.49
N THR A 55 -2.64 -2.34 -1.64
CA THR A 55 -1.41 -2.46 -2.44
C THR A 55 -0.19 -1.99 -1.66
N ILE A 56 -0.27 -0.84 -0.99
CA ILE A 56 0.84 -0.30 -0.18
C ILE A 56 1.19 -1.25 0.98
N TYR A 57 0.20 -1.79 1.69
CA TYR A 57 0.42 -2.80 2.74
C TYR A 57 1.04 -4.09 2.19
N GLY A 58 0.57 -4.58 1.04
CA GLY A 58 1.11 -5.76 0.40
C GLY A 58 2.58 -5.58 0.03
N LEU A 59 2.92 -4.47 -0.61
CA LEU A 59 4.29 -4.16 -1.04
C LEU A 59 5.24 -4.02 0.15
N THR A 60 4.87 -3.25 1.17
CA THR A 60 5.68 -3.13 2.41
C THR A 60 5.84 -4.45 3.13
N GLY A 61 4.78 -5.29 3.17
CA GLY A 61 4.84 -6.64 3.73
C GLY A 61 5.84 -7.54 2.99
N LEU A 62 5.83 -7.50 1.65
CA LEU A 62 6.78 -8.24 0.81
C LEU A 62 8.22 -7.76 1.04
N MET A 63 8.43 -6.45 1.08
CA MET A 63 9.76 -5.87 1.33
C MET A 63 10.31 -6.30 2.70
N LYS A 64 9.47 -6.28 3.73
CA LYS A 64 9.83 -6.80 5.06
C LYS A 64 10.14 -8.29 5.03
N LEU A 65 9.32 -9.10 4.34
CA LEU A 65 9.50 -10.55 4.26
C LEU A 65 10.81 -10.93 3.57
N PHE A 66 11.18 -10.22 2.51
CA PHE A 66 12.40 -10.47 1.74
C PHE A 66 13.62 -9.67 2.23
N GLY A 67 13.46 -8.86 3.29
CA GLY A 67 14.53 -7.99 3.80
C GLY A 67 15.02 -6.99 2.76
N LYS A 68 14.12 -6.46 1.94
CA LYS A 68 14.40 -5.49 0.87
C LYS A 68 14.03 -4.08 1.29
N GLU A 69 14.85 -3.13 0.88
CA GLU A 69 14.63 -1.70 1.12
C GLU A 69 14.10 -0.97 -0.11
N ASP A 70 14.22 -1.58 -1.29
CA ASP A 70 13.68 -1.11 -2.57
C ASP A 70 12.62 -2.07 -3.10
N ILE A 71 11.60 -1.53 -3.76
CA ILE A 71 10.57 -2.32 -4.45
C ILE A 71 11.15 -3.04 -5.67
N ASP A 72 12.13 -2.43 -6.33
CA ASP A 72 12.80 -3.01 -7.51
C ASP A 72 13.66 -4.24 -7.15
N ASP A 73 13.95 -4.42 -5.86
CA ASP A 73 14.65 -5.60 -5.33
C ASP A 73 13.71 -6.76 -4.99
N LEU A 74 12.39 -6.58 -5.09
CA LEU A 74 11.44 -7.67 -4.85
C LEU A 74 11.55 -8.71 -5.98
N PRO A 75 11.50 -10.00 -5.65
CA PRO A 75 11.48 -11.04 -6.66
C PRO A 75 10.24 -10.88 -7.54
N GLU A 76 10.40 -11.05 -8.85
CA GLU A 76 9.26 -11.16 -9.75
C GLU A 76 8.37 -12.31 -9.27
N LEU A 77 7.07 -12.03 -9.09
CA LEU A 77 6.09 -13.06 -8.80
C LEU A 77 5.93 -13.93 -10.06
N ASP A 78 6.61 -15.07 -10.07
CA ASP A 78 6.54 -16.03 -11.16
C ASP A 78 5.08 -16.50 -11.31
N ARG A 79 4.50 -16.36 -12.51
CA ARG A 79 3.06 -16.62 -12.78
C ARG A 79 2.63 -18.06 -12.47
N LYS A 80 3.58 -18.98 -12.25
CA LYS A 80 3.34 -20.38 -11.92
C LYS A 80 2.90 -20.63 -10.47
N LEU A 81 3.05 -19.65 -9.58
CA LEU A 81 2.65 -19.75 -8.16
C LEU A 81 1.23 -19.23 -7.88
N MET A 82 0.57 -18.62 -8.87
CA MET A 82 -0.85 -18.26 -8.79
C MET A 82 -1.69 -19.47 -9.22
N ILE A 83 -1.83 -20.44 -8.30
CA ILE A 83 -2.74 -21.59 -8.42
C ILE A 83 -4.16 -21.14 -8.03
#